data_AF-A0A958GA61-F1
#
_entry.id   AF-A0A958GA61-F1
#
_cell.length_a   1.000
_cell.length_b   1.000
_cell.length_c   1.000
_cell.angle_alpha   90.00
_cell.angle_beta   90.00
_cell.angle_gamma   90.00
#
_symmetry.space_group_name_H-M   'P 1'
#
loop_
_entity.id
_entity.type
_entity.pdbx_description
1 polymer ?
#
loop_
_entity_poly.entity_id
_entity_poly.type
_entity_poly.pdbx_seq_one_letter_code
_entity_poly.pdbx_strand_id
1 'polypeptide(L)'
;IVNDRDLSPHLKSRHNVEKILGSAGIPLTVLRAGIIIGSGSASFEIIRDLVEKLPLMIAPRWVNNRSQPIAIHDVIYYLRQVIGHPECLNRSFDIGGPDILSYKEMMLRFAKVRRLRRYVINVPVLTPQLSSYWLYFVTATSFSLARSLVD
;
A
#
# COMPACT_ATOMS: atom_id res chain seq x y z
N ILE A 1 -1.90 3.47 -11.50
CA ILE A 1 -0.90 3.82 -10.44
C ILE A 1 0.13 4.87 -10.90
N VAL A 2 0.52 4.92 -12.18
CA VAL A 2 1.62 5.81 -12.66
C VAL A 2 1.13 7.00 -13.52
N ASN A 3 -0.18 7.16 -13.69
CA ASN A 3 -0.78 8.21 -14.53
C ASN A 3 -0.99 9.55 -13.80
N ASP A 4 -0.42 9.73 -12.62
CA ASP A 4 -0.54 10.98 -11.85
C ASP A 4 0.58 11.96 -12.23
N ARG A 5 0.24 13.24 -12.42
CA ARG A 5 1.18 14.27 -12.89
C ARG A 5 2.23 14.63 -11.84
N ASP A 6 1.95 14.35 -10.56
CA ASP A 6 2.88 14.52 -9.44
C ASP A 6 3.06 13.21 -8.64
N LEU A 7 3.84 12.28 -9.20
CA LEU A 7 4.25 11.08 -8.48
C LEU A 7 5.05 11.46 -7.21
N SER A 8 4.72 10.83 -6.08
CA SER A 8 5.52 10.95 -4.85
C SER A 8 6.95 10.46 -5.07
N PRO A 9 7.93 10.88 -4.25
CA PRO A 9 9.31 10.38 -4.38
C PRO A 9 9.39 8.85 -4.37
N HIS A 10 8.54 8.19 -3.57
CA HIS A 10 8.45 6.73 -3.53
C HIS A 10 7.97 6.14 -4.87
N LEU A 11 6.87 6.66 -5.43
CA LEU A 11 6.35 6.19 -6.72
C LEU A 11 7.29 6.51 -7.89
N LYS A 12 7.98 7.66 -7.86
CA LYS A 12 9.03 8.00 -8.83
C LYS A 12 10.17 7.00 -8.81
N SER A 13 10.65 6.62 -7.62
CA SER A 13 11.69 5.61 -7.47
C SER A 13 11.27 4.27 -8.09
N ARG A 14 10.05 3.80 -7.80
CA ARG A 14 9.53 2.54 -8.38
C ARG A 14 9.38 2.61 -9.91
N HIS A 15 8.90 3.74 -10.43
CA HIS A 15 8.80 3.94 -11.88
C HIS A 15 10.17 4.00 -12.56
N ASN A 16 11.18 4.56 -11.89
CA ASN A 16 12.56 4.54 -12.40
C ASN A 16 13.12 3.11 -12.47
N VAL A 17 12.83 2.27 -11.47
CA VAL A 17 13.21 0.84 -11.52
C VAL A 17 12.58 0.16 -12.74
N GLU A 18 11.28 0.39 -12.98
CA GLU A 18 10.59 -0.12 -14.18
C GLU A 18 11.27 0.33 -15.48
N LYS A 19 11.62 1.62 -15.60
CA LYS A 19 12.34 2.15 -16.77
C LYS A 19 13.71 1.52 -16.98
N ILE A 20 14.49 1.41 -15.91
CA ILE A 20 15.84 0.84 -15.95
C ILE A 20 15.77 -0.63 -16.37
N LEU A 21 14.90 -1.42 -15.75
CA LEU A 21 14.70 -2.82 -16.14
C LEU A 21 14.23 -2.95 -17.59
N GLY A 22 13.32 -2.08 -18.04
CA GLY A 22 12.84 -2.07 -19.42
C GLY A 22 13.92 -1.72 -20.45
N SER A 23 14.97 -1.00 -20.05
CA SER A 23 16.09 -0.65 -20.93
C SER A 23 17.10 -1.79 -21.15
N ALA A 24 17.00 -2.90 -20.40
CA ALA A 24 17.97 -4.00 -20.44
C ALA A 24 17.89 -4.88 -21.71
N GLY A 25 16.95 -4.63 -22.62
CA GLY A 25 16.78 -5.41 -23.86
C GLY A 25 16.18 -6.81 -23.67
N ILE A 26 15.81 -7.17 -22.44
CA ILE A 26 15.14 -8.43 -22.09
C ILE A 26 13.64 -8.16 -21.96
N PRO A 27 12.75 -9.04 -22.50
CA PRO A 27 11.32 -8.86 -22.34
C PRO A 27 10.90 -8.72 -20.87
N LEU A 28 10.24 -7.60 -20.54
CA LEU A 28 9.83 -7.27 -19.17
C LEU A 28 8.31 -7.27 -19.05
N THR A 29 7.77 -7.99 -18.07
CA THR A 29 6.38 -7.81 -17.63
C THR A 29 6.36 -7.13 -16.27
N VAL A 30 5.58 -6.06 -16.12
CA VAL A 30 5.48 -5.30 -14.86
C VAL A 30 4.09 -5.45 -14.27
N LEU A 31 4.00 -5.94 -13.04
CA LEU A 31 2.78 -5.94 -12.26
C LEU A 31 2.87 -4.83 -11.20
N ARG A 32 2.00 -3.83 -11.30
CA ARG A 32 1.95 -2.70 -10.39
C ARG A 32 0.78 -2.91 -9.44
N ALA A 33 1.09 -3.16 -8.18
CA ALA A 33 0.09 -3.29 -7.13
C ALA A 33 0.09 -2.05 -6.23
N GLY A 34 -1.09 -1.73 -5.70
CA GLY A 34 -1.22 -0.83 -4.57
C GLY A 34 -0.86 -1.54 -3.27
N ILE A 35 -1.77 -1.50 -2.30
CA ILE A 35 -1.58 -2.18 -1.02
C ILE A 35 -1.83 -3.68 -1.19
N ILE A 36 -0.85 -4.50 -0.83
CA ILE A 36 -1.02 -5.95 -0.79
C ILE A 36 -1.51 -6.35 0.60
N ILE A 37 -2.57 -7.15 0.69
CA ILE A 37 -3.16 -7.63 1.93
C ILE A 37 -2.86 -9.12 2.07
N GLY A 38 -2.16 -9.51 3.15
CA GLY A 38 -1.80 -10.89 3.41
C GLY A 38 -0.61 -11.04 4.35
N SER A 39 -0.28 -12.28 4.70
CA SER A 39 0.87 -12.61 5.56
C SER A 39 2.18 -12.07 4.98
N GLY A 40 2.99 -11.42 5.81
CA GLY A 40 4.28 -10.84 5.41
C GLY A 40 4.18 -9.52 4.63
N SER A 41 2.97 -8.98 4.41
CA SER A 41 2.82 -7.63 3.87
C SER A 41 3.04 -6.59 4.96
N ALA A 42 4.09 -5.77 4.80
CA ALA A 42 4.36 -4.65 5.71
C ALA A 42 3.17 -3.70 5.87
N SER A 43 2.47 -3.37 4.76
CA SER A 43 1.29 -2.50 4.81
C SER A 43 0.14 -3.12 5.60
N PHE A 44 -0.08 -4.43 5.46
CA PHE A 44 -1.11 -5.12 6.24
C PHE A 44 -0.73 -5.24 7.71
N GLU A 45 0.54 -5.49 8.02
CA GLU A 45 1.04 -5.53 9.40
C GLU A 45 0.88 -4.18 10.11
N ILE A 46 1.12 -3.06 9.41
CA ILE A 46 0.86 -1.71 9.94
C ILE A 46 -0.62 -1.54 10.27
N ILE A 47 -1.53 -1.90 9.35
CA ILE A 47 -2.98 -1.83 9.59
C ILE A 47 -3.38 -2.69 10.78
N ARG A 48 -2.86 -3.93 10.86
CA ARG A 48 -3.11 -4.85 11.97
C ARG A 48 -2.65 -4.25 13.29
N ASP A 49 -1.41 -3.78 13.37
CA ASP A 49 -0.81 -3.24 14.58
C ASP A 49 -1.58 -2.03 15.10
N LEU A 50 -1.92 -1.08 14.23
CA LEU A 50 -2.72 0.09 14.59
C LEU A 50 -4.06 -0.33 15.18
N VAL A 51 -4.76 -1.25 14.50
CA VAL A 51 -6.07 -1.71 14.93
C VAL A 51 -5.99 -2.58 16.18
N GLU A 52 -4.96 -3.38 16.39
CA GLU A 52 -4.88 -4.22 17.60
C GLU A 52 -4.49 -3.41 18.83
N LYS A 53 -3.65 -2.38 18.68
CA LYS A 53 -3.08 -1.61 19.80
C LYS A 53 -3.90 -0.37 20.17
N LEU A 54 -4.51 0.33 19.20
CA LEU A 54 -5.17 1.61 19.47
C LEU A 54 -6.69 1.53 19.40
N PRO A 55 -7.42 1.64 20.53
CA PRO A 55 -8.88 1.79 20.52
C PRO A 55 -9.33 3.12 19.90
N LEU A 56 -8.51 4.17 20.03
CA LEU A 56 -8.72 5.50 19.48
C LEU A 56 -7.50 5.91 18.66
N MET A 57 -7.72 6.21 17.38
CA MET A 57 -6.68 6.62 16.43
C MET A 57 -6.90 8.07 16.02
N ILE A 58 -5.96 8.95 16.38
CA ILE A 58 -5.91 10.32 15.90
C ILE A 58 -5.08 10.31 14.62
N ALA A 59 -5.76 10.42 13.49
CA ALA A 59 -5.16 10.19 12.18
C ALA A 59 -5.12 11.48 11.33
N PRO A 60 -4.07 11.69 10.54
CA PRO A 60 -4.03 12.76 9.55
C PRO A 60 -5.06 12.55 8.43
N ARG A 61 -5.31 13.58 7.61
CA ARG A 61 -6.32 13.51 6.53
C ARG A 61 -6.01 12.47 5.45
N TRP A 62 -4.73 12.16 5.21
CA TRP A 62 -4.31 11.24 4.16
C TRP A 62 -4.82 9.80 4.35
N VAL A 63 -5.25 9.40 5.56
CA VAL A 63 -5.85 8.07 5.77
C VAL A 63 -7.17 7.88 5.01
N ASN A 64 -7.75 8.97 4.49
CA ASN A 64 -8.94 8.94 3.64
C ASN A 64 -8.59 8.80 2.15
N ASN A 65 -7.31 8.85 1.78
CA ASN A 65 -6.87 8.64 0.40
C ASN A 65 -7.24 7.22 -0.03
N ARG A 66 -7.84 7.12 -1.22
CA ARG A 66 -8.33 5.86 -1.77
C ARG A 66 -7.20 5.08 -2.44
N SER A 67 -7.25 3.78 -2.28
CA SER A 67 -6.36 2.81 -2.90
C SER A 67 -7.17 1.59 -3.31
N GLN A 68 -6.63 0.76 -4.20
CA GLN A 68 -7.26 -0.50 -4.59
C GLN A 68 -6.41 -1.65 -4.05
N PRO A 69 -6.68 -2.14 -2.82
CA PRO A 69 -5.90 -3.21 -2.22
C PRO A 69 -6.12 -4.53 -2.96
N ILE A 70 -5.12 -5.40 -2.95
CA ILE A 70 -5.15 -6.73 -3.58
C ILE A 70 -4.68 -7.80 -2.60
N ALA A 71 -5.25 -9.00 -2.65
CA ALA A 71 -4.80 -10.10 -1.80
C ALA A 71 -3.43 -10.65 -2.28
N ILE A 72 -2.58 -11.07 -1.35
CA ILE A 72 -1.27 -11.66 -1.69
C ILE A 72 -1.42 -12.89 -2.60
N HIS A 73 -2.47 -13.69 -2.41
CA HIS A 73 -2.75 -14.85 -3.24
C HIS A 73 -3.02 -14.47 -4.70
N ASP A 74 -3.72 -13.36 -4.95
CA ASP A 74 -4.01 -12.88 -6.30
C ASP A 74 -2.75 -12.34 -6.97
N VAL A 75 -1.87 -11.67 -6.22
CA VAL A 75 -0.56 -11.23 -6.73
C VAL A 75 0.30 -12.42 -7.16
N ILE A 76 0.38 -13.47 -6.32
CA ILE A 76 1.11 -14.70 -6.64
C ILE A 76 0.47 -15.40 -7.86
N TYR A 77 -0.85 -15.42 -7.94
CA TYR A 77 -1.56 -15.95 -9.09
C TYR A 77 -1.18 -15.20 -10.37
N TYR A 78 -1.24 -13.87 -10.38
CA TYR A 78 -0.85 -13.08 -11.55
C TYR A 78 0.61 -13.29 -11.93
N LEU A 79 1.54 -13.31 -10.96
CA LEU A 79 2.94 -13.61 -11.22
C LEU A 79 3.12 -14.96 -11.92
N ARG A 80 2.38 -15.98 -11.49
CA ARG A 80 2.41 -17.30 -12.14
C ARG A 80 1.85 -17.26 -13.57
N GLN A 81 0.76 -16.52 -13.79
CA GLN A 81 0.09 -16.49 -15.10
C GLN A 81 0.89 -15.73 -16.16
N VAL A 82 1.66 -14.71 -15.78
CA VAL A 82 2.43 -13.92 -16.75
C VAL A 82 3.75 -14.59 -17.18
N ILE A 83 4.25 -15.57 -16.42
CA ILE A 83 5.50 -16.27 -16.75
C ILE A 83 5.35 -17.01 -18.08
N GLY A 84 6.18 -16.65 -19.05
CA GLY A 84 6.19 -17.28 -20.37
C GLY A 84 4.96 -16.97 -21.22
N HIS A 85 4.11 -16.03 -20.82
CA HIS A 85 2.91 -15.67 -21.57
C HIS A 85 3.24 -14.61 -22.64
N PRO A 86 3.19 -14.92 -23.94
CA PRO A 86 3.66 -14.01 -25.00
C PRO A 86 2.94 -12.66 -25.02
N GLU A 87 1.64 -12.64 -24.70
CA GLU A 87 0.84 -11.41 -24.70
C GLU A 87 1.22 -10.44 -23.56
N CYS A 88 1.88 -10.93 -22.53
CA CYS A 88 2.32 -10.14 -21.38
C CYS A 88 3.70 -9.50 -21.59
N LEU A 89 4.47 -9.95 -22.59
CA LEU A 89 5.83 -9.46 -22.83
C LEU A 89 5.82 -7.96 -23.14
N ASN A 90 6.72 -7.21 -22.49
CA ASN A 90 6.86 -5.76 -22.63
C ASN A 90 5.57 -4.98 -22.28
N ARG A 91 4.74 -5.54 -21.39
CA ARG A 91 3.52 -4.89 -20.89
C ARG A 91 3.63 -4.57 -19.40
N SER A 92 2.91 -3.54 -18.99
CA SER A 92 2.72 -3.18 -17.59
C SER A 92 1.23 -3.25 -17.26
N PHE A 93 0.89 -3.89 -16.15
CA PHE A 93 -0.48 -4.09 -15.69
C PHE A 93 -0.63 -3.50 -14.29
N ASP A 94 -1.65 -2.64 -14.10
CA ASP A 94 -2.08 -2.23 -12.77
C ASP A 94 -3.02 -3.32 -12.22
N ILE A 95 -2.63 -3.96 -11.11
CA ILE A 95 -3.40 -5.04 -10.46
C ILE A 95 -3.99 -4.53 -9.14
N GLY A 96 -5.24 -4.90 -8.89
CA GLY A 96 -6.01 -4.46 -7.73
C GLY A 96 -7.16 -5.41 -7.43
N GLY A 97 -7.62 -5.44 -6.18
CA GLY A 97 -8.83 -6.15 -5.79
C GLY A 97 -10.11 -5.43 -6.25
N PRO A 98 -11.29 -6.02 -5.98
CA PRO A 98 -12.57 -5.47 -6.44
C PRO A 98 -12.97 -4.18 -5.72
N ASP A 99 -12.46 -3.95 -4.51
CA ASP A 99 -12.83 -2.82 -3.68
C ASP A 99 -11.84 -1.66 -3.82
N ILE A 100 -12.36 -0.43 -3.89
CA ILE A 100 -11.58 0.80 -3.72
C ILE A 100 -11.80 1.30 -2.30
N LEU A 101 -10.74 1.28 -1.49
CA LEU A 101 -10.78 1.57 -0.06
C LEU A 101 -9.75 2.61 0.35
N SER A 102 -10.14 3.45 1.29
CA SER A 102 -9.23 4.25 2.10
C SER A 102 -8.56 3.42 3.19
N TYR A 103 -7.40 3.89 3.70
CA TYR A 103 -6.75 3.29 4.87
C TYR A 103 -7.69 3.20 6.07
N LYS A 104 -8.50 4.24 6.29
CA LYS A 104 -9.55 4.26 7.32
C LYS A 104 -10.53 3.11 7.15
N GLU A 105 -11.05 2.90 5.95
CA GLU A 105 -11.98 1.81 5.68
C GLU A 105 -11.33 0.44 5.86
N MET A 106 -10.09 0.25 5.41
CA MET A 106 -9.33 -0.98 5.63
C MET A 106 -9.14 -1.28 7.13
N MET A 107 -8.75 -0.28 7.93
CA MET A 107 -8.61 -0.41 9.38
C MET A 107 -9.94 -0.81 10.04
N LEU A 108 -11.05 -0.14 9.68
CA LEU A 108 -12.36 -0.42 10.27
C LEU A 108 -12.91 -1.79 9.83
N ARG A 109 -12.67 -2.22 8.59
CA ARG A 109 -13.01 -3.57 8.12
C ARG A 109 -12.23 -4.63 8.89
N PHE A 110 -10.92 -4.44 9.06
CA PHE A 110 -10.09 -5.35 9.86
C PHE A 110 -10.55 -5.40 11.33
N ALA A 111 -10.89 -4.26 11.93
CA ALA A 111 -11.44 -4.18 13.29
C ALA A 111 -12.75 -4.98 13.41
N LYS A 112 -13.65 -4.87 12.43
CA LYS A 112 -14.90 -5.64 12.39
C LYS A 112 -14.64 -7.15 12.35
N VAL A 113 -13.70 -7.60 11.51
CA VAL A 113 -13.29 -9.02 11.43
C VAL A 113 -12.74 -9.52 12.77
N ARG A 114 -11.94 -8.69 13.45
CA ARG A 114 -11.37 -8.99 14.77
C ARG A 114 -12.32 -8.75 15.94
N ARG A 115 -13.55 -8.30 15.69
CA ARG A 115 -14.57 -7.95 16.70
C ARG A 115 -14.07 -6.86 17.68
N LEU A 116 -13.24 -5.95 17.19
CA LEU A 116 -12.72 -4.81 17.95
C LEU A 116 -13.52 -3.55 17.63
N ARG A 117 -13.86 -2.77 18.66
CA ARG A 117 -14.44 -1.43 18.48
C ARG A 117 -13.32 -0.41 18.39
N ARG A 118 -13.24 0.30 17.25
CA ARG A 118 -12.19 1.27 16.93
C ARG A 118 -12.78 2.58 16.45
N TYR A 119 -12.17 3.68 16.89
CA TYR A 119 -12.56 5.03 16.51
C TYR A 119 -11.40 5.72 15.80
N VAL A 120 -11.67 6.35 14.65
CA VAL A 120 -10.67 7.09 13.88
C VAL A 120 -11.12 8.54 13.77
N ILE A 121 -10.39 9.44 14.42
CA ILE A 121 -10.63 10.89 14.40
C ILE A 121 -9.61 11.53 13.48
N ASN A 122 -10.08 12.25 12.47
CA ASN A 122 -9.23 12.95 11.52
C ASN A 122 -8.85 14.34 12.05
N VAL A 123 -7.55 14.65 12.11
CA VAL A 123 -7.04 15.98 12.48
C VAL A 123 -6.44 16.70 11.28
N PRO A 124 -6.55 18.05 11.21
CA PRO A 124 -6.21 18.81 10.00
C PRO A 124 -4.72 18.85 9.69
N VAL A 125 -3.82 18.74 10.69
CA VAL A 125 -2.37 18.82 10.46
C VAL A 125 -1.61 17.89 11.42
N LEU A 126 -1.16 16.72 10.93
CA LEU A 126 0.16 16.21 11.31
C LEU A 126 1.05 16.42 10.09
N THR A 127 2.18 17.09 10.26
CA THR A 127 3.20 17.12 9.21
C THR A 127 3.60 15.68 8.84
N PRO A 128 4.06 15.39 7.61
CA PRO A 128 4.49 14.04 7.22
C PRO A 128 5.49 13.43 8.23
N GLN A 129 6.35 14.26 8.81
CA GLN A 129 7.29 13.88 9.87
C GLN A 129 6.57 13.49 11.16
N LEU A 130 5.66 14.33 11.69
CA LEU A 130 4.91 14.05 12.92
C LEU A 130 4.01 12.81 12.78
N SER A 131 3.40 12.62 11.61
CA SER A 131 2.59 11.42 11.33
C SER A 131 3.42 10.15 11.20
N SER A 132 4.62 10.23 10.61
CA SER A 132 5.58 9.11 10.59
C SER A 132 6.07 8.76 11.99
N TYR A 133 6.34 9.76 12.85
CA TYR A 133 6.67 9.52 14.26
C TYR A 133 5.50 8.89 15.02
N TRP A 134 4.26 9.36 14.82
CA TRP A 134 3.08 8.75 15.44
C TRP A 134 2.91 7.28 15.03
N LEU A 135 3.08 6.96 13.75
CA LEU A 135 3.07 5.57 13.27
C LEU A 135 4.21 4.74 13.89
N TYR A 136 5.42 5.30 13.98
CA TYR A 136 6.58 4.65 14.60
C TYR A 136 6.39 4.35 16.09
N PHE A 137 5.79 5.28 16.86
CA PHE A 137 5.55 5.07 18.29
C PHE A 137 4.45 4.04 18.58
N VAL A 138 3.55 3.81 17.62
CA VAL A 138 2.38 2.95 17.81
C VAL A 138 2.57 1.55 17.21
N THR A 139 3.28 1.46 16.10
CA THR A 139 3.46 0.20 15.35
C THR A 139 4.85 -0.36 15.57
N ALA A 140 5.02 -1.68 15.47
CA ALA A 140 6.36 -2.29 15.56
C ALA A 140 7.18 -2.11 14.26
N THR A 141 6.81 -1.16 13.39
CA THR A 141 7.43 -1.01 12.07
C THR A 141 8.54 0.02 12.07
N SER A 142 9.53 -0.18 11.19
CA SER A 142 10.65 0.74 11.07
C SER A 142 10.17 2.11 10.57
N PHE A 143 10.81 3.18 11.06
CA PHE A 143 10.50 4.56 10.65
C PHE A 143 10.52 4.76 9.13
N SER A 144 11.39 4.02 8.42
CA SER A 144 11.47 4.03 6.96
C SER A 144 10.19 3.52 6.27
N LEU A 145 9.60 2.43 6.79
CA LEU A 145 8.35 1.88 6.27
C LEU A 145 7.14 2.77 6.59
N ALA A 146 7.12 3.36 7.79
CA ALA A 146 6.08 4.32 8.17
C ALA A 146 6.10 5.54 7.23
N ARG A 147 7.30 6.07 6.92
CA ARG A 147 7.47 7.20 6.01
C ARG A 147 6.99 6.90 4.59
N SER A 148 7.28 5.72 4.05
CA SER A 148 6.87 5.36 2.68
C SER A 148 5.35 5.20 2.50
N LEU A 149 4.58 5.08 3.59
CA LEU A 149 3.12 5.08 3.51
C LEU A 149 2.53 6.50 3.50
N VAL A 150 3.26 7.46 4.06
CA VAL A 150 2.84 8.87 4.17
C VAL A 150 3.25 9.68 2.94
N ASP A 151 4.44 9.39 2.38
CA ASP A 151 5.04 10.07 1.22
C ASP A 151 4.47 9.57 -0.13
#